data_AF-A0A936FM08-F1
#
_entry.id   AF-A0A936FM08-F1
#
_cell.length_a   1.000
_cell.length_b   1.000
_cell.length_c   1.000
_cell.angle_alpha   90.00
_cell.angle_beta   90.00
_cell.angle_gamma   90.00
#
_symmetry.space_group_name_H-M   'P 1'
#
loop_
_entity.id
_entity.type
_entity.pdbx_description
1 polymer ?
#
loop_
_entity_poly.entity_id
_entity_poly.type
_entity_poly.pdbx_seq_one_letter_code
_entity_poly.pdbx_strand_id
1 'polypeptide(L)'
;MAYTALDTTAPNAANVRGTDLTAIRNNGLALRDGILMGRIAGFTLSTASNVEEPAWRKWVNGSNNAVRATYTYSSGYVTQVVWEYAPDNATWSTIATETCTYTSTHQTAGANSSLLSWLYEWIGKLKDLRTLYTAHAAATGTSAHGLGTMSTQAASAVAITGGAFNGTVGATTPAEGLFTRACEQFNTYTPGSGASQALDWTKGGSSLTNSGSNTVSFSNVPASRVATHALYCTVFNSTTFPAAVTWGLGGKPSIAGKAVVSLVTYDGGTTVFAGIMWREN
;
A
#
# COMPACT_ATOMS: atom_id res chain seq x y z
N MET A 1 -15.80 -44.04 22.19
CA MET A 1 -15.75 -45.42 21.65
C MET A 1 -14.93 -45.39 20.37
N ALA A 2 -14.11 -46.41 20.12
CA ALA A 2 -13.41 -46.53 18.84
C ALA A 2 -14.42 -46.89 17.73
N TYR A 3 -14.29 -46.29 16.55
CA TYR A 3 -15.10 -46.63 15.39
C TYR A 3 -14.92 -48.12 15.05
N THR A 4 -16.03 -48.85 14.98
CA THR A 4 -16.06 -50.23 14.49
C THR A 4 -16.43 -50.17 13.01
N ALA A 5 -15.56 -50.70 12.16
CA ALA A 5 -15.77 -50.65 10.72
C ALA A 5 -17.04 -51.42 10.31
N LEU A 6 -17.73 -50.90 9.29
CA LEU A 6 -18.82 -51.59 8.62
C LEU A 6 -18.32 -52.97 8.12
N ASP A 7 -19.01 -54.04 8.53
CA ASP A 7 -18.78 -55.38 7.99
C ASP A 7 -19.74 -55.60 6.82
N THR A 8 -19.22 -55.51 5.59
CA THR A 8 -20.01 -55.71 4.37
C THR A 8 -20.47 -57.16 4.18
N THR A 9 -19.98 -58.09 4.98
CA THR A 9 -20.37 -59.51 4.95
C THR A 9 -21.46 -59.86 5.97
N ALA A 10 -21.90 -58.89 6.78
CA ALA A 10 -22.87 -59.09 7.85
C ALA A 10 -24.26 -58.44 7.58
N PRO A 11 -25.37 -59.15 7.85
CA PRO A 11 -25.42 -60.56 8.19
C PRO A 11 -25.20 -61.41 6.94
N ASN A 12 -24.51 -62.55 7.08
CA ASN A 12 -24.51 -63.59 6.06
C ASN A 12 -25.86 -64.33 6.10
N ALA A 13 -26.88 -63.73 5.48
CA ALA A 13 -28.27 -64.14 5.61
C ALA A 13 -28.64 -65.25 4.60
N ALA A 14 -28.19 -66.48 4.87
CA ALA A 14 -28.80 -67.65 4.23
C ALA A 14 -30.14 -68.04 4.89
N ASN A 15 -30.35 -67.67 6.16
CA ASN A 15 -31.61 -67.81 6.91
C ASN A 15 -31.56 -66.87 8.13
N VAL A 16 -32.28 -65.74 8.11
CA VAL A 16 -32.27 -64.74 9.20
C VAL A 16 -32.89 -65.34 10.46
N ARG A 17 -32.08 -65.53 11.52
CA ARG A 17 -32.50 -66.01 12.84
C ARG A 17 -32.52 -64.84 13.83
N GLY A 18 -33.20 -65.02 14.97
CA GLY A 18 -33.27 -64.00 16.03
C GLY A 18 -31.88 -63.57 16.57
N THR A 19 -30.86 -64.43 16.43
CA THR A 19 -29.47 -64.12 16.79
C THR A 19 -28.79 -63.11 15.86
N ASP A 20 -29.28 -62.96 14.63
CA ASP A 20 -28.69 -62.08 13.62
C ASP A 20 -29.14 -60.62 13.79
N LEU A 21 -30.22 -60.38 14.55
CA LEU A 21 -30.76 -59.04 14.81
C LEU A 21 -29.74 -58.11 15.49
N THR A 22 -28.94 -58.65 16.41
CA THR A 22 -27.88 -57.89 17.08
C THR A 22 -26.76 -57.55 16.10
N ALA A 23 -26.37 -58.47 15.23
CA ALA A 23 -25.35 -58.24 14.21
C ALA A 23 -25.83 -57.19 13.18
N ILE A 24 -27.07 -57.30 12.71
CA ILE A 24 -27.71 -56.32 11.81
C ILE A 24 -27.73 -54.93 12.46
N ARG A 25 -28.17 -54.85 13.73
CA ARG A 25 -28.20 -53.58 14.47
C ARG A 25 -26.81 -52.98 14.59
N ASN A 26 -25.83 -53.77 15.01
CA ASN A 26 -24.45 -53.29 15.18
C ASN A 26 -23.85 -52.83 13.85
N ASN A 27 -24.14 -53.53 12.75
CA ASN A 27 -23.67 -53.14 11.42
C ASN A 27 -24.36 -51.85 10.93
N GLY A 28 -25.66 -51.68 11.23
CA GLY A 28 -26.38 -50.43 10.98
C GLY A 28 -25.86 -49.26 11.80
N LEU A 29 -25.46 -49.49 13.05
CA LEU A 29 -24.79 -48.49 13.89
C LEU A 29 -23.40 -48.13 13.34
N ALA A 30 -22.62 -49.11 12.89
CA ALA A 30 -21.33 -48.89 12.24
C ALA A 30 -21.47 -48.07 10.94
N LEU A 31 -22.49 -48.34 10.14
CA LEU A 31 -22.82 -47.54 8.95
C LEU A 31 -23.16 -46.09 9.33
N ARG A 32 -24.07 -45.90 10.29
CA ARG A 32 -24.45 -44.57 10.80
C ARG A 32 -23.23 -43.80 11.30
N ASP A 33 -22.38 -44.44 12.09
CA ASP A 33 -21.21 -43.81 12.70
C ASP A 33 -20.16 -43.50 11.61
N GLY A 34 -19.99 -44.36 10.62
CA GLY A 34 -19.13 -44.10 9.46
C GLY A 34 -19.61 -42.93 8.61
N ILE A 35 -20.93 -42.79 8.43
CA ILE A 35 -21.57 -41.65 7.76
C ILE A 35 -21.31 -40.36 8.56
N LEU A 36 -21.52 -40.37 9.87
CA LEU A 36 -21.32 -39.21 10.73
C LEU A 36 -19.85 -38.78 10.83
N MET A 37 -18.90 -39.72 10.82
CA MET A 37 -17.47 -39.43 10.88
C MET A 37 -16.86 -39.07 9.52
N GLY A 38 -17.63 -39.14 8.42
CA GLY A 38 -17.15 -38.81 7.08
C GLY A 38 -16.08 -39.76 6.54
N ARG A 39 -15.93 -40.93 7.15
CA ARG A 39 -14.97 -41.98 6.77
C ARG A 39 -15.61 -43.35 6.93
N ILE A 40 -16.24 -43.83 5.88
CA ILE A 40 -16.71 -45.21 5.78
C ILE A 40 -15.60 -46.02 5.11
N ALA A 41 -15.09 -47.04 5.79
CA ALA A 41 -14.07 -47.94 5.23
C ALA A 41 -14.55 -48.53 3.90
N GLY A 42 -13.69 -48.51 2.87
CA GLY A 42 -14.01 -49.00 1.52
C GLY A 42 -14.68 -47.99 0.58
N PHE A 43 -15.19 -46.85 1.09
CA PHE A 43 -15.79 -45.83 0.23
C PHE A 43 -14.76 -44.77 -0.19
N THR A 44 -14.71 -44.48 -1.50
CA THR A 44 -13.86 -43.44 -2.09
C THR A 44 -14.71 -42.24 -2.50
N LEU A 45 -14.30 -41.04 -2.07
CA LEU A 45 -14.93 -39.78 -2.48
C LEU A 45 -14.41 -39.33 -3.85
N SER A 46 -15.33 -38.92 -4.71
CA SER A 46 -15.08 -38.26 -5.99
C SER A 46 -15.99 -37.03 -6.12
N THR A 47 -15.58 -36.06 -6.94
CA THR A 47 -16.33 -34.82 -7.19
C THR A 47 -16.65 -34.70 -8.68
N ALA A 48 -17.71 -33.96 -9.00
CA ALA A 48 -18.11 -33.70 -10.39
C ALA A 48 -17.02 -32.98 -11.21
N SER A 49 -16.27 -32.11 -10.54
CA SER A 49 -15.24 -31.28 -11.14
C SER A 49 -14.34 -30.71 -10.03
N ASN A 50 -13.26 -30.04 -10.44
CA ASN A 50 -12.31 -29.34 -9.58
C ASN A 50 -12.68 -27.86 -9.34
N VAL A 51 -13.97 -27.52 -9.45
CA VAL A 51 -14.46 -26.17 -9.15
C VAL A 51 -14.91 -26.08 -7.69
N GLU A 52 -14.98 -24.87 -7.16
CA GLU A 52 -15.35 -24.62 -5.76
C GLU A 52 -16.78 -25.10 -5.42
N GLU A 53 -17.69 -25.02 -6.38
CA GLU A 53 -19.10 -25.43 -6.26
C GLU A 53 -19.36 -26.66 -7.15
N PRO A 54 -18.93 -27.86 -6.76
CA PRO A 54 -19.15 -29.04 -7.56
C PRO A 54 -20.64 -29.36 -7.61
N ALA A 55 -21.13 -29.76 -8.79
CA ALA A 55 -22.52 -30.18 -8.97
C ALA A 55 -22.88 -31.38 -8.09
N TRP A 56 -21.92 -32.25 -7.79
CA TRP A 56 -22.12 -33.38 -6.89
C TRP A 56 -20.82 -33.84 -6.22
N ARG A 57 -20.99 -34.55 -5.10
CA ARG A 57 -19.98 -35.39 -4.45
C ARG A 57 -20.50 -36.81 -4.36
N LYS A 58 -19.66 -37.78 -4.72
CA LYS A 58 -20.03 -39.18 -4.82
C LYS A 58 -19.06 -40.06 -4.03
N TRP A 59 -19.60 -40.94 -3.21
CA TRP A 59 -18.89 -41.96 -2.46
C TRP A 59 -19.19 -43.33 -3.07
N VAL A 60 -18.16 -44.07 -3.46
CA VAL A 60 -18.31 -45.37 -4.15
C VAL A 60 -17.52 -46.45 -3.43
N ASN A 61 -18.09 -47.65 -3.28
CA ASN A 61 -17.43 -48.82 -2.70
C ASN A 61 -17.12 -49.91 -3.76
N GLY A 62 -16.02 -49.75 -4.48
CA GLY A 62 -15.68 -50.65 -5.60
C GLY A 62 -16.62 -50.47 -6.79
N SER A 63 -17.05 -51.57 -7.42
CA SER A 63 -17.98 -51.52 -8.56
C SER A 63 -19.45 -51.42 -8.16
N ASN A 64 -19.76 -51.61 -6.88
CA ASN A 64 -21.12 -51.69 -6.35
C ASN A 64 -21.33 -50.63 -5.27
N ASN A 65 -22.57 -50.23 -5.02
CA ASN A 65 -22.95 -49.30 -3.96
C ASN A 65 -22.26 -47.92 -4.05
N ALA A 66 -22.98 -46.96 -4.60
CA ALA A 66 -22.61 -45.57 -4.59
C ALA A 66 -23.68 -44.72 -3.92
N VAL A 67 -23.23 -43.71 -3.17
CA VAL A 67 -24.08 -42.65 -2.62
C VAL A 67 -23.59 -41.34 -3.22
N ARG A 68 -24.51 -40.47 -3.63
CA ARG A 68 -24.20 -39.15 -4.18
C ARG A 68 -25.02 -38.09 -3.47
N ALA A 69 -24.38 -36.96 -3.21
CA ALA A 69 -25.02 -35.70 -2.86
C ALA A 69 -24.92 -34.78 -4.07
N THR A 70 -26.07 -34.44 -4.66
CA THR A 70 -26.18 -33.49 -5.77
C THR A 70 -26.61 -32.14 -5.20
N TYR A 71 -25.83 -31.09 -5.48
CA TYR A 71 -25.96 -29.78 -4.85
C TYR A 71 -26.59 -28.76 -5.80
N THR A 72 -27.49 -27.94 -5.27
CA THR A 72 -27.94 -26.70 -5.93
C THR A 72 -27.44 -25.51 -5.14
N TYR A 73 -26.89 -24.52 -5.84
CA TYR A 73 -26.31 -23.32 -5.22
C TYR A 73 -27.11 -22.07 -5.59
N SER A 74 -27.13 -21.09 -4.69
CA SER A 74 -27.57 -19.73 -4.95
C SER A 74 -26.66 -18.77 -4.21
N SER A 75 -26.07 -17.80 -4.90
CA SER A 75 -25.17 -16.79 -4.32
C SER A 75 -24.05 -17.37 -3.44
N GLY A 76 -23.50 -18.53 -3.80
CA GLY A 76 -22.44 -19.19 -3.02
C GLY A 76 -22.92 -20.12 -1.90
N TYR A 77 -24.23 -20.21 -1.65
CA TYR A 77 -24.82 -21.04 -0.61
C TYR A 77 -25.49 -22.29 -1.20
N VAL A 78 -25.36 -23.44 -0.52
CA VAL A 78 -26.09 -24.66 -0.88
C VAL A 78 -27.55 -24.50 -0.47
N THR A 79 -28.46 -24.47 -1.44
CA THR A 79 -29.91 -24.31 -1.24
C THR A 79 -30.66 -25.64 -1.31
N GLN A 80 -30.06 -26.67 -1.92
CA GLN A 80 -30.63 -28.00 -1.96
C GLN A 80 -29.52 -29.05 -2.03
N VAL A 81 -29.76 -30.18 -1.35
CA VAL A 81 -28.97 -31.41 -1.51
C VAL A 81 -29.94 -32.56 -1.82
N VAL A 82 -29.75 -33.19 -2.96
CA VAL A 82 -30.43 -34.45 -3.30
C VAL A 82 -29.47 -35.59 -2.98
N TRP A 83 -29.85 -36.41 -2.01
CA TRP A 83 -29.15 -37.64 -1.68
C TRP A 83 -29.69 -38.78 -2.52
N GLU A 84 -28.79 -39.46 -3.23
CA GLU A 84 -29.11 -40.51 -4.17
C GLU A 84 -28.26 -41.75 -3.87
N TYR A 85 -28.83 -42.93 -4.10
CA TYR A 85 -28.13 -44.21 -3.98
C TYR A 85 -28.23 -44.99 -5.30
N ALA A 86 -27.14 -45.65 -5.65
CA ALA A 86 -27.06 -46.57 -6.78
C ALA A 86 -26.40 -47.88 -6.33
N PRO A 87 -27.11 -49.02 -6.29
CA PRO A 87 -26.52 -50.31 -5.92
C PRO A 87 -25.47 -50.80 -6.92
N ASP A 88 -25.56 -50.34 -8.17
CA ASP A 88 -24.72 -50.68 -9.33
C ASP A 88 -23.78 -49.52 -9.76
N ASN A 89 -23.77 -48.41 -9.01
CA ASN A 89 -23.06 -47.17 -9.38
C ASN A 89 -23.47 -46.61 -10.77
N ALA A 90 -24.66 -46.97 -11.28
CA ALA A 90 -25.17 -46.53 -12.57
C ALA A 90 -26.63 -46.04 -12.49
N THR A 91 -27.50 -46.78 -11.81
CA THR A 91 -28.93 -46.52 -11.68
C THR A 91 -29.21 -45.82 -10.35
N TRP A 92 -29.56 -44.54 -10.41
CA TRP A 92 -29.71 -43.69 -9.23
C TRP A 92 -31.16 -43.60 -8.77
N SER A 93 -31.37 -43.79 -7.47
CA SER A 93 -32.65 -43.57 -6.78
C SER A 93 -32.49 -42.51 -5.70
N THR A 94 -33.40 -41.55 -5.63
CA THR A 94 -33.41 -40.54 -4.57
C THR A 94 -33.76 -41.17 -3.22
N ILE A 95 -32.91 -40.93 -2.23
CA ILE A 95 -33.10 -41.33 -0.83
C ILE A 95 -33.75 -40.20 -0.04
N ALA A 96 -33.26 -38.97 -0.25
CA ALA A 96 -33.73 -37.79 0.45
C ALA A 96 -33.48 -36.52 -0.37
N THR A 97 -34.27 -35.49 -0.11
CA THR A 97 -34.02 -34.13 -0.60
C THR A 97 -34.06 -33.19 0.59
N GLU A 98 -32.92 -32.55 0.84
CA GLU A 98 -32.78 -31.48 1.81
C GLU A 98 -32.88 -30.15 1.08
N THR A 99 -33.65 -29.21 1.63
CA THR A 99 -33.69 -27.83 1.13
C THR A 99 -33.35 -26.86 2.24
N CYS A 100 -32.74 -25.74 1.85
CA CYS A 100 -32.36 -24.64 2.73
C CYS A 100 -32.78 -23.32 2.08
N THR A 101 -33.49 -22.49 2.84
CA THR A 101 -33.85 -21.13 2.46
C THR A 101 -33.04 -20.15 3.29
N TYR A 102 -32.47 -19.15 2.62
CA TYR A 102 -31.61 -18.15 3.25
C TYR A 102 -32.21 -16.76 3.12
N THR A 103 -31.96 -15.92 4.12
CA THR A 103 -31.98 -14.47 3.96
C THR A 103 -30.61 -14.01 3.46
N SER A 104 -30.39 -12.70 3.37
CA SER A 104 -29.07 -12.15 3.08
C SER A 104 -27.99 -12.46 4.13
N THR A 105 -28.35 -12.96 5.33
CA THR A 105 -27.39 -13.11 6.43
C THR A 105 -27.37 -14.49 7.12
N HIS A 106 -28.42 -15.30 7.00
CA HIS A 106 -28.49 -16.62 7.64
C HIS A 106 -29.59 -17.52 7.05
N GLN A 107 -29.50 -18.83 7.30
CA GLN A 107 -30.55 -19.79 6.97
C GLN A 107 -31.79 -19.53 7.84
N THR A 108 -32.98 -19.60 7.24
CA THR A 108 -34.26 -19.30 7.93
C THR A 108 -35.26 -20.43 7.92
N ALA A 109 -35.20 -21.31 6.91
CA ALA A 109 -36.10 -22.44 6.79
C ALA A 109 -35.46 -23.56 5.95
N GLY A 110 -36.15 -24.69 5.86
CA GLY A 110 -35.76 -25.82 5.03
C GLY A 110 -36.58 -27.06 5.29
N ALA A 111 -36.61 -27.98 4.32
CA ALA A 111 -37.22 -29.30 4.47
C ALA A 111 -36.15 -30.35 4.68
N ASN A 112 -36.42 -31.32 5.57
CA ASN A 112 -35.49 -32.39 5.95
C ASN A 112 -34.11 -31.88 6.37
N SER A 113 -34.03 -30.63 6.86
CA SER A 113 -32.76 -30.00 7.21
C SER A 113 -32.15 -30.68 8.43
N SER A 114 -30.85 -30.97 8.34
CA SER A 114 -30.07 -31.62 9.38
C SER A 114 -28.97 -30.69 9.90
N LEU A 115 -28.15 -31.17 10.84
CA LEU A 115 -26.93 -30.46 11.24
C LEU A 115 -26.02 -30.14 10.03
N LEU A 116 -26.03 -30.98 8.99
CA LEU A 116 -25.27 -30.73 7.76
C LEU A 116 -25.79 -29.51 7.02
N SER A 117 -27.11 -29.30 7.01
CA SER A 117 -27.74 -28.12 6.43
C SER A 117 -27.24 -26.83 7.07
N TRP A 118 -27.13 -26.81 8.41
CA TRP A 118 -26.55 -25.68 9.15
C TRP A 118 -25.06 -25.47 8.86
N LEU A 119 -24.29 -26.54 8.67
CA LEU A 119 -22.87 -26.44 8.30
C LEU A 119 -22.68 -25.82 6.90
N TYR A 120 -23.61 -26.01 5.96
CA TYR A 120 -23.55 -25.37 4.65
C TYR A 120 -23.64 -23.84 4.73
N GLU A 121 -24.40 -23.30 5.69
CA GLU A 121 -24.45 -21.85 5.94
C GLU A 121 -23.07 -21.30 6.32
N TRP A 122 -22.37 -21.97 7.23
CA TRP A 122 -21.04 -21.55 7.68
C TRP A 122 -20.00 -21.60 6.58
N ILE A 123 -20.05 -22.63 5.73
CA ILE A 123 -19.16 -22.72 4.57
C ILE A 123 -19.39 -21.54 3.61
N GLY A 124 -20.66 -21.20 3.34
CA GLY A 124 -21.01 -20.04 2.53
C GLY A 124 -20.50 -18.72 3.13
N LYS A 125 -20.67 -18.54 4.44
CA LYS A 125 -20.15 -17.35 5.16
C LYS A 125 -18.63 -17.23 5.09
N LEU A 126 -17.90 -18.33 5.22
CA LEU A 126 -16.43 -18.33 5.09
C LEU A 126 -15.99 -17.97 3.67
N LYS A 127 -16.75 -18.39 2.65
CA LYS A 127 -16.52 -18.01 1.26
C LYS A 127 -16.76 -16.51 1.02
N ASP A 128 -17.83 -15.97 1.59
CA ASP A 128 -18.13 -14.54 1.52
C ASP A 128 -17.04 -13.71 2.22
N LEU A 129 -16.62 -14.13 3.42
CA LEU A 129 -15.50 -13.53 4.16
C LEU A 129 -14.22 -13.51 3.32
N ARG A 130 -13.86 -14.61 2.65
CA ARG A 130 -12.69 -14.67 1.76
C ARG A 130 -12.80 -13.67 0.60
N THR A 131 -13.98 -13.54 0.02
CA THR A 131 -14.24 -12.61 -1.10
C THR A 131 -14.07 -11.17 -0.64
N LEU A 132 -14.69 -10.81 0.49
CA LEU A 132 -14.56 -9.49 1.11
C LEU A 132 -13.11 -9.18 1.50
N TYR A 133 -12.39 -10.16 2.05
CA TYR A 133 -10.98 -9.99 2.41
C TYR A 133 -10.08 -9.78 1.19
N THR A 134 -10.28 -10.54 0.11
CA THR A 134 -9.53 -10.35 -1.15
C THR A 134 -9.80 -8.97 -1.74
N ALA A 135 -11.06 -8.53 -1.74
CA ALA A 135 -11.43 -7.19 -2.20
C ALA A 135 -10.81 -6.10 -1.32
N HIS A 136 -10.81 -6.28 0.00
CA HIS A 136 -10.16 -5.38 0.94
C HIS A 136 -8.66 -5.32 0.68
N ALA A 137 -7.98 -6.46 0.58
CA ALA A 137 -6.54 -6.55 0.30
C ALA A 137 -6.17 -5.82 -1.01
N ALA A 138 -6.97 -6.00 -2.07
CA ALA A 138 -6.80 -5.30 -3.34
C ALA A 138 -7.00 -3.78 -3.18
N ALA A 139 -7.98 -3.33 -2.39
CA ALA A 139 -8.21 -1.92 -2.11
C ALA A 139 -7.13 -1.29 -1.20
N THR A 140 -6.57 -2.03 -0.23
CA THR A 140 -5.46 -1.57 0.63
C THR A 140 -4.14 -1.46 -0.12
N GLY A 141 -3.98 -2.15 -1.25
CA GLY A 141 -2.78 -2.04 -2.11
C GLY A 141 -2.63 -0.67 -2.81
N THR A 142 -3.70 0.12 -2.88
CA THR A 142 -3.71 1.41 -3.63
C THR A 142 -4.49 2.54 -2.97
N SER A 143 -5.42 2.26 -2.05
CA SER A 143 -6.41 3.27 -1.60
C SER A 143 -6.51 3.51 -0.09
N ALA A 144 -6.04 2.60 0.77
CA ALA A 144 -6.25 2.72 2.22
C ALA A 144 -5.11 3.41 2.99
N HIS A 145 -3.92 3.51 2.40
CA HIS A 145 -2.82 4.26 2.97
C HIS A 145 -2.62 5.51 2.12
N GLY A 146 -3.08 6.67 2.59
CA GLY A 146 -2.83 7.99 1.99
C GLY A 146 -1.35 8.40 1.91
N LEU A 147 -0.44 7.44 2.01
CA LEU A 147 1.01 7.52 1.76
C LEU A 147 1.40 6.83 0.45
N GLY A 148 0.55 5.96 -0.11
CA GLY A 148 0.78 5.26 -1.39
C GLY A 148 0.56 6.12 -2.64
N THR A 149 0.05 7.34 -2.49
CA THR A 149 -0.27 8.25 -3.61
C THR A 149 0.77 9.35 -3.85
N MET A 150 1.90 9.40 -3.14
CA MET A 150 3.02 10.24 -3.63
C MET A 150 3.56 9.75 -4.97
N SER A 151 3.34 8.47 -5.32
CA SER A 151 3.84 7.89 -6.58
C SER A 151 3.10 8.37 -7.83
N THR A 152 1.95 9.04 -7.71
CA THR A 152 1.10 9.40 -8.87
C THR A 152 0.66 10.86 -8.90
N GLN A 153 1.18 11.73 -8.02
CA GLN A 153 0.93 13.15 -8.16
C GLN A 153 1.55 13.64 -9.48
N ALA A 154 0.70 14.15 -10.38
CA ALA A 154 1.17 14.86 -11.56
C ALA A 154 2.13 15.97 -11.08
N ALA A 155 3.29 16.11 -11.73
CA ALA A 155 4.28 17.11 -11.35
C ALA A 155 3.71 18.54 -11.31
N SER A 156 2.61 18.79 -12.05
CA SER A 156 1.86 20.03 -12.08
C SER A 156 0.87 20.24 -10.91
N ALA A 157 0.68 19.26 -10.02
CA ALA A 157 -0.38 19.24 -9.02
C ALA A 157 0.13 19.21 -7.56
N VAL A 158 1.44 19.38 -7.33
CA VAL A 158 2.00 19.42 -5.97
C VAL A 158 1.92 20.85 -5.44
N ALA A 159 1.04 21.07 -4.46
CA ALA A 159 0.97 22.31 -3.71
C ALA A 159 1.44 22.09 -2.27
N ILE A 160 2.53 22.76 -1.86
CA ILE A 160 2.98 22.82 -0.47
C ILE A 160 2.44 24.11 0.14
N THR A 161 1.36 24.01 0.92
CA THR A 161 0.76 25.16 1.59
C THR A 161 1.12 25.14 3.07
N GLY A 162 2.06 26.00 3.47
CA GLY A 162 2.57 26.08 4.84
C GLY A 162 3.72 25.09 5.13
N GLY A 163 4.49 25.39 6.18
CA GLY A 163 5.67 24.62 6.59
C GLY A 163 7.01 25.21 6.11
N ALA A 164 8.11 24.54 6.46
CA ALA A 164 9.45 24.88 6.01
C ALA A 164 10.03 23.72 5.20
N PHE A 165 10.65 24.03 4.06
CA PHE A 165 11.44 23.07 3.29
C PHE A 165 12.92 23.27 3.63
N ASN A 166 13.57 22.24 4.18
CA ASN A 166 14.99 22.25 4.53
C ASN A 166 15.75 21.19 3.71
N GLY A 167 15.94 21.47 2.42
CA GLY A 167 16.57 20.56 1.47
C GLY A 167 16.80 21.19 0.09
N THR A 168 17.08 20.36 -0.91
CA THR A 168 17.24 20.79 -2.32
C THR A 168 15.94 20.59 -3.08
N VAL A 169 15.47 21.64 -3.76
CA VAL A 169 14.37 21.55 -4.73
C VAL A 169 14.97 21.25 -6.10
N GLY A 170 14.74 20.07 -6.66
CA GLY A 170 15.20 19.69 -8.01
C GLY A 170 15.61 18.22 -8.15
N ALA A 171 15.91 17.80 -9.39
CA ALA A 171 16.51 16.50 -9.68
C ALA A 171 18.03 16.53 -9.44
N THR A 172 18.68 15.35 -9.44
CA THR A 172 20.15 15.26 -9.41
C THR A 172 20.82 15.97 -10.59
N THR A 173 20.08 16.15 -11.68
CA THR A 173 20.46 17.00 -12.81
C THR A 173 19.78 18.36 -12.67
N PRO A 174 20.53 19.48 -12.68
CA PRO A 174 19.94 20.81 -12.61
C PRO A 174 18.94 21.08 -13.75
N ALA A 175 17.80 21.70 -13.41
CA ALA A 175 16.82 22.21 -14.34
C ALA A 175 16.38 23.62 -13.89
N GLU A 176 15.84 24.41 -14.81
CA GLU A 176 15.36 25.76 -14.50
C GLU A 176 14.16 25.71 -13.55
N GLY A 177 14.21 26.54 -12.50
CA GLY A 177 13.10 26.76 -11.57
C GLY A 177 12.48 28.13 -11.78
N LEU A 178 11.17 28.18 -12.04
CA LEU A 178 10.41 29.42 -12.15
C LEU A 178 9.71 29.71 -10.82
N PHE A 179 10.17 30.75 -10.12
CA PHE A 179 9.58 31.19 -8.86
C PHE A 179 8.88 32.53 -9.08
N THR A 180 7.61 32.64 -8.71
CA THR A 180 6.90 33.93 -8.72
C THR A 180 7.54 34.91 -7.73
N ARG A 181 8.01 34.41 -6.58
CA ARG A 181 8.76 35.15 -5.57
C ARG A 181 9.73 34.21 -4.86
N ALA A 182 11.02 34.50 -4.93
CA ALA A 182 12.05 33.90 -4.09
C ALA A 182 12.76 35.02 -3.33
N CYS A 183 12.79 34.95 -2.00
CA CYS A 183 13.59 35.84 -1.19
C CYS A 183 14.81 35.06 -0.71
N GLU A 184 15.99 35.50 -1.12
CA GLU A 184 17.22 35.04 -0.49
C GLU A 184 17.25 35.52 0.97
N GLN A 185 17.73 34.67 1.88
CA GLN A 185 18.17 35.17 3.18
C GLN A 185 19.41 36.03 2.97
N PHE A 186 19.49 37.14 3.68
CA PHE A 186 20.66 38.00 3.70
C PHE A 186 21.07 38.33 5.14
N ASN A 187 22.37 38.54 5.32
CA ASN A 187 22.90 39.05 6.58
C ASN A 187 22.64 40.55 6.68
N THR A 188 22.37 41.09 7.86
CA THR A 188 22.23 42.55 8.06
C THR A 188 23.34 43.06 8.96
N TYR A 189 24.13 44.00 8.43
CA TYR A 189 25.28 44.57 9.11
C TYR A 189 25.10 46.08 9.27
N THR A 190 25.35 46.58 10.48
CA THR A 190 25.32 48.01 10.83
C THR A 190 26.64 48.41 11.51
N PRO A 191 27.78 48.33 10.80
CA PRO A 191 29.06 48.73 11.36
C PRO A 191 29.13 50.24 11.64
N GLY A 192 29.94 50.64 12.62
CA GLY A 192 30.32 52.04 12.82
C GLY A 192 31.14 52.58 11.65
N SER A 193 31.35 53.89 11.58
CA SER A 193 32.23 54.51 10.58
C SER A 193 33.69 54.10 10.79
N GLY A 194 34.40 53.73 9.73
CA GLY A 194 35.81 53.29 9.79
C GLY A 194 35.99 51.86 10.30
N ALA A 195 34.92 51.10 10.49
CA ALA A 195 34.99 49.74 11.02
C ALA A 195 35.29 48.69 9.93
N SER A 196 35.71 47.51 10.38
CA SER A 196 35.88 46.33 9.52
C SER A 196 34.64 45.45 9.56
N GLN A 197 34.13 45.04 8.39
CA GLN A 197 33.00 44.13 8.26
C GLN A 197 33.36 42.94 7.37
N ALA A 198 33.27 41.73 7.93
CA ALA A 198 33.31 40.51 7.14
C ALA A 198 31.92 40.23 6.55
N LEU A 199 31.83 40.13 5.22
CA LEU A 199 30.63 39.66 4.55
C LEU A 199 30.66 38.14 4.53
N ASP A 200 29.70 37.54 5.22
CA ASP A 200 29.52 36.09 5.26
C ASP A 200 28.72 35.57 4.05
N TRP A 201 29.37 34.73 3.25
CA TRP A 201 28.84 34.10 2.03
C TRP A 201 28.05 32.81 2.32
N THR A 202 27.77 32.48 3.58
CA THR A 202 26.80 31.42 3.92
C THR A 202 25.37 31.75 3.45
N LYS A 203 25.09 33.04 3.17
CA LYS A 203 23.82 33.55 2.66
C LYS A 203 23.98 34.14 1.25
N GLY A 204 22.87 34.23 0.51
CA GLY A 204 22.85 34.76 -0.87
C GLY A 204 23.22 36.25 -0.96
N GLY A 205 23.02 36.99 0.13
CA GLY A 205 23.42 38.39 0.19
C GLY A 205 23.70 38.94 1.58
N SER A 206 24.08 40.21 1.61
CA SER A 206 24.33 41.01 2.79
C SER A 206 23.79 42.42 2.60
N SER A 207 23.20 43.00 3.64
CA SER A 207 22.84 44.42 3.71
C SER A 207 23.84 45.15 4.59
N LEU A 208 24.42 46.24 4.07
CA LEU A 208 25.39 47.08 4.77
C LEU A 208 24.87 48.52 4.82
N THR A 209 24.29 48.90 5.96
CA THR A 209 23.56 50.17 6.14
C THR A 209 24.46 51.38 6.35
N ASN A 210 25.70 51.17 6.78
CA ASN A 210 26.73 52.19 6.92
C ASN A 210 28.01 51.68 6.27
N SER A 211 28.41 52.30 5.16
CA SER A 211 29.52 51.79 4.34
C SER A 211 30.57 52.83 3.98
N GLY A 212 30.32 54.11 4.29
CA GLY A 212 31.06 55.25 3.73
C GLY A 212 32.58 55.15 3.82
N SER A 213 33.14 54.60 4.91
CA SER A 213 34.59 54.46 5.13
C SER A 213 35.02 53.10 5.69
N ASN A 214 34.20 52.07 5.52
CA ASN A 214 34.44 50.77 6.16
C ASN A 214 35.41 49.90 5.36
N THR A 215 36.08 48.98 6.02
CA THR A 215 36.87 47.93 5.35
C THR A 215 36.04 46.67 5.27
N VAL A 216 35.90 46.11 4.08
CA VAL A 216 35.14 44.88 3.83
C VAL A 216 36.11 43.72 3.64
N SER A 217 35.81 42.59 4.28
CA SER A 217 36.46 41.30 4.02
C SER A 217 35.41 40.24 3.64
N PHE A 218 35.83 39.09 3.12
CA PHE A 218 34.94 37.97 2.82
C PHE A 218 35.22 36.80 3.76
N SER A 219 34.15 36.14 4.21
CA SER A 219 34.22 34.89 4.98
C SER A 219 33.29 33.83 4.39
N ASN A 220 33.66 32.56 4.55
CA ASN A 220 32.90 31.40 4.07
C ASN A 220 32.61 31.42 2.56
N VAL A 221 33.55 31.95 1.76
CA VAL A 221 33.43 31.94 0.31
C VAL A 221 33.49 30.49 -0.19
N PRO A 222 32.52 30.01 -0.99
CA PRO A 222 32.49 28.62 -1.44
C PRO A 222 33.68 28.27 -2.35
N ALA A 223 34.43 27.21 -2.00
CA ALA A 223 35.70 26.86 -2.66
C ALA A 223 35.60 26.19 -4.05
N SER A 224 34.42 25.74 -4.49
CA SER A 224 34.30 24.79 -5.63
C SER A 224 33.10 25.03 -6.56
N ARG A 225 32.57 26.25 -6.62
CA ARG A 225 31.44 26.58 -7.48
C ARG A 225 31.46 28.04 -7.90
N VAL A 226 30.77 28.36 -8.99
CA VAL A 226 30.36 29.73 -9.27
C VAL A 226 29.49 30.19 -8.11
N ALA A 227 29.99 31.12 -7.32
CA ALA A 227 29.28 31.68 -6.19
C ALA A 227 28.99 33.15 -6.50
N THR A 228 27.74 33.54 -6.26
CA THR A 228 27.31 34.94 -6.33
C THR A 228 26.89 35.39 -4.95
N HIS A 229 27.24 36.63 -4.59
CA HIS A 229 26.80 37.27 -3.37
C HIS A 229 26.32 38.70 -3.67
N ALA A 230 25.10 39.01 -3.25
CA ALA A 230 24.53 40.34 -3.42
C ALA A 230 24.80 41.21 -2.18
N LEU A 231 25.48 42.34 -2.36
CA LEU A 231 25.69 43.33 -1.31
C LEU A 231 24.76 44.53 -1.54
N TYR A 232 23.74 44.66 -0.68
CA TYR A 232 22.80 45.78 -0.66
C TYR A 232 23.39 46.92 0.18
N CYS A 233 23.56 48.09 -0.42
CA CYS A 233 24.21 49.21 0.24
C CYS A 233 23.58 50.58 -0.05
N THR A 234 23.92 51.57 0.76
CA THR A 234 23.35 52.93 0.72
C THR A 234 24.38 54.05 0.50
N VAL A 235 25.66 53.89 0.89
CA VAL A 235 26.73 54.87 0.64
C VAL A 235 28.10 54.18 0.63
N PHE A 236 28.84 54.16 -0.50
CA PHE A 236 30.07 53.35 -0.64
C PHE A 236 31.33 54.11 -1.10
N ASN A 237 31.33 55.44 -0.96
CA ASN A 237 32.34 56.32 -1.57
C ASN A 237 33.79 56.05 -1.14
N SER A 238 34.04 55.58 0.09
CA SER A 238 35.39 55.30 0.59
C SER A 238 35.54 53.92 1.24
N THR A 239 34.67 52.96 0.92
CA THR A 239 34.79 51.58 1.42
C THR A 239 35.98 50.85 0.79
N THR A 240 36.79 50.20 1.59
CA THR A 240 37.91 49.38 1.09
C THR A 240 37.42 47.95 0.87
N PHE A 241 37.61 47.40 -0.33
CA PHE A 241 37.32 46.00 -0.63
C PHE A 241 38.60 45.15 -0.61
N PRO A 242 38.49 43.82 -0.49
CA PRO A 242 39.63 42.92 -0.64
C PRO A 242 40.32 43.11 -2.00
N ALA A 243 41.64 42.96 -2.04
CA ALA A 243 42.43 43.07 -3.27
C ALA A 243 42.01 42.07 -4.36
N ALA A 244 41.37 40.96 -3.97
CA ALA A 244 40.79 39.97 -4.88
C ALA A 244 39.60 40.52 -5.70
N VAL A 245 39.00 41.64 -5.29
CA VAL A 245 37.87 42.25 -5.99
C VAL A 245 38.35 43.05 -7.19
N THR A 246 37.99 42.57 -8.38
CA THR A 246 38.19 43.26 -9.64
C THR A 246 36.88 43.93 -10.07
N TRP A 247 36.96 45.23 -10.33
CA TRP A 247 35.85 46.01 -10.87
C TRP A 247 35.91 46.00 -12.40
N GLY A 248 34.76 46.12 -13.06
CA GLY A 248 34.69 46.24 -14.52
C GLY A 248 35.41 47.48 -15.07
N LEU A 249 35.35 47.66 -16.39
CA LEU A 249 35.83 48.86 -17.09
C LEU A 249 35.28 50.13 -16.40
N GLY A 250 36.17 50.97 -15.87
CA GLY A 250 35.82 52.18 -15.10
C GLY A 250 36.19 52.13 -13.62
N GLY A 251 36.63 50.98 -13.09
CA GLY A 251 37.10 50.84 -11.71
C GLY A 251 35.95 50.87 -10.68
N LYS A 252 36.28 50.98 -9.39
CA LYS A 252 35.28 51.10 -8.33
C LYS A 252 34.56 52.45 -8.45
N PRO A 253 33.24 52.49 -8.67
CA PRO A 253 32.54 53.75 -8.74
C PRO A 253 32.21 54.30 -7.34
N SER A 254 31.97 55.61 -7.30
CA SER A 254 31.42 56.31 -6.14
C SER A 254 29.89 56.12 -6.13
N ILE A 255 29.33 55.68 -4.99
CA ILE A 255 27.89 55.41 -4.85
C ILE A 255 27.34 56.31 -3.73
N ALA A 256 26.56 57.31 -4.14
CA ALA A 256 25.74 58.14 -3.26
C ALA A 256 24.27 57.72 -3.42
N GLY A 257 23.80 56.80 -2.58
CA GLY A 257 22.42 56.27 -2.63
C GLY A 257 22.34 54.74 -2.63
N LYS A 258 21.12 54.21 -2.76
CA LYS A 258 20.88 52.76 -2.72
C LYS A 258 21.44 52.07 -3.96
N ALA A 259 22.25 51.04 -3.77
CA ALA A 259 22.77 50.21 -4.84
C ALA A 259 22.87 48.74 -4.42
N VAL A 260 23.00 47.86 -5.40
CA VAL A 260 23.35 46.46 -5.20
C VAL A 260 24.67 46.21 -5.91
N VAL A 261 25.67 45.75 -5.16
CA VAL A 261 26.92 45.22 -5.71
C VAL A 261 26.76 43.70 -5.85
N SER A 262 26.82 43.19 -7.06
CA SER A 262 26.88 41.76 -7.33
C SER A 262 28.34 41.32 -7.34
N LEU A 263 28.70 40.40 -6.45
CA LEU A 263 30.03 39.82 -6.34
C LEU A 263 29.99 38.38 -6.86
N VAL A 264 30.84 38.04 -7.81
CA VAL A 264 30.89 36.70 -8.41
C VAL A 264 32.31 36.14 -8.33
N THR A 265 32.45 34.89 -7.89
CA THR A 265 33.72 34.15 -7.90
C THR A 265 33.52 32.75 -8.46
N TYR A 266 34.58 32.21 -9.05
CA TYR A 266 34.63 30.85 -9.58
C TYR A 266 35.64 29.97 -8.82
N ASP A 267 36.39 30.55 -7.89
CA ASP A 267 37.66 30.00 -7.38
C ASP A 267 37.84 30.16 -5.86
N GLY A 268 36.74 30.17 -5.09
CA GLY A 268 36.85 30.28 -3.63
C GLY A 268 37.23 31.68 -3.13
N GLY A 269 37.08 32.70 -3.98
CA GLY A 269 37.31 34.09 -3.62
C GLY A 269 38.73 34.59 -3.85
N THR A 270 39.60 33.81 -4.51
CA THR A 270 40.89 34.33 -4.98
C THR A 270 40.72 35.36 -6.08
N THR A 271 39.68 35.23 -6.89
CA THR A 271 39.24 36.24 -7.87
C THR A 271 37.76 36.52 -7.68
N VAL A 272 37.41 37.78 -7.45
CA VAL A 272 36.01 38.21 -7.30
C VAL A 272 35.71 39.32 -8.30
N PHE A 273 34.75 39.10 -9.17
CA PHE A 273 34.25 40.10 -10.10
C PHE A 273 33.11 40.88 -9.46
N ALA A 274 33.21 42.21 -9.46
CA ALA A 274 32.17 43.09 -8.94
C ALA A 274 31.45 43.83 -10.08
N GLY A 275 30.13 43.73 -10.07
CA GLY A 275 29.22 44.54 -10.90
C GLY A 275 28.26 45.34 -10.03
N ILE A 276 27.80 46.49 -10.52
CA ILE A 276 26.83 47.33 -9.81
C ILE A 276 25.53 47.41 -10.57
N MET A 277 24.45 47.21 -9.83
CA MET A 277 23.09 47.49 -10.26
C MET A 277 22.57 48.63 -9.40
N TRP A 278 22.37 49.80 -10.03
CA TRP A 278 21.74 50.94 -9.37
C TRP A 278 20.28 50.59 -9.11
N ARG A 279 19.82 50.82 -7.88
CA ARG A 279 18.39 50.77 -7.58
C ARG A 279 17.86 52.18 -7.69
N GLU A 280 16.87 52.38 -8.55
CA GLU A 280 16.07 53.60 -8.50
C GLU A 280 15.44 53.74 -7.11
N ASN A 281 15.42 54.96 -6.60
CA ASN A 281 14.90 55.29 -5.27
C ASN A 281 13.40 55.07 -5.17
#